data_AF-A0A9X7WL07-F1
#
_entry.id   AF-A0A9X7WL07-F1
#
_cell.length_a   1.000
_cell.length_b   1.000
_cell.length_c   1.000
_cell.angle_alpha   90.00
_cell.angle_beta   90.00
_cell.angle_gamma   90.00
#
_symmetry.space_group_name_H-M   'P 1'
#
loop_
_entity.id
_entity.type
_entity.pdbx_description
1 polymer ?
#
loop_
_entity_poly.entity_id
_entity_poly.type
_entity_poly.pdbx_seq_one_letter_code
_entity_poly.pdbx_strand_id
1 'polypeptide(L)'
;MSDIAELHQALLERILGKDGAASLELRRAAYRNAGLDEPIKTLIDKVALRSYGVADADVDTARVVGLSEDQIFEIVVCAAVGQATRQYTSALEALAGATEDRGTQ
;
A
#
# COMPACT_ATOMS: atom_id res chain seq x y z
N MET A 1 6.10 -25.66 3.07
CA MET A 1 5.49 -24.53 2.34
C MET A 1 5.20 -23.50 3.40
N SER A 2 5.83 -22.32 3.37
CA SER A 2 5.51 -21.27 4.33
C SER A 2 4.04 -20.90 4.21
N ASP A 3 3.39 -20.63 5.34
CA ASP A 3 2.02 -20.13 5.34
C ASP A 3 1.99 -18.77 4.62
N ILE A 4 1.02 -18.56 3.74
CA ILE A 4 0.87 -17.29 3.00
C ILE A 4 0.69 -16.13 3.99
N ALA A 5 0.06 -16.38 5.14
CA ALA A 5 -0.08 -15.38 6.20
C ALA A 5 1.29 -14.99 6.80
N GLU A 6 2.18 -15.95 7.04
CA GLU A 6 3.54 -15.70 7.53
C GLU A 6 4.36 -14.90 6.52
N LEU A 7 4.26 -15.24 5.23
CA LEU A 7 4.94 -14.50 4.17
C LEU A 7 4.40 -13.06 4.02
N HIS A 8 3.10 -12.86 4.19
CA HIS A 8 2.49 -11.54 4.19
C HIS A 8 2.98 -10.69 5.37
N GLN A 9 3.05 -11.25 6.58
CA GLN A 9 3.59 -10.54 7.75
C GLN A 9 5.08 -10.19 7.56
N ALA A 10 5.90 -11.13 7.10
CA ALA A 10 7.32 -10.87 6.82
C ALA A 10 7.52 -9.77 5.77
N LEU A 11 6.65 -9.71 4.75
CA LEU A 11 6.65 -8.61 3.78
C LEU A 11 6.34 -7.27 4.45
N LEU A 12 5.29 -7.20 5.28
CA LEU A 12 4.90 -5.98 5.99
C LEU A 12 6.02 -5.49 6.92
N GLU A 13 6.67 -6.39 7.65
CA GLU A 13 7.81 -6.07 8.50
C GLU A 13 8.98 -5.47 7.70
N ARG A 14 9.22 -5.99 6.49
CA ARG A 14 10.30 -5.49 5.63
C ARG A 14 9.98 -4.11 5.05
N ILE A 15 8.77 -3.90 4.54
CA ILE A 15 8.40 -2.62 3.90
C ILE A 15 8.13 -1.49 4.92
N LEU A 16 7.69 -1.83 6.13
CA LEU A 16 7.44 -0.90 7.23
C LEU A 16 8.52 -0.99 8.33
N GLY A 17 9.66 -1.60 8.00
CA GLY A 17 10.83 -1.73 8.87
C GLY A 17 11.68 -0.46 8.95
N LYS A 18 12.86 -0.56 9.57
CA LYS A 18 13.72 0.61 9.83
C LYS A 18 14.60 1.04 8.65
N ASP A 19 14.85 0.14 7.70
CA ASP A 19 15.77 0.39 6.59
C ASP A 19 15.01 0.89 5.36
N GLY A 20 15.12 2.19 5.06
CA GLY A 20 14.53 2.82 3.88
C GLY A 20 14.98 4.27 3.74
N ALA A 21 15.04 4.76 2.50
CA ALA A 21 15.34 6.15 2.18
C ALA A 21 14.18 7.09 2.57
N ALA A 22 12.94 6.61 2.48
CA ALA A 22 11.77 7.34 2.92
C ALA A 22 11.56 7.18 4.43
N SER A 23 11.15 8.27 5.07
CA SER A 23 10.82 8.24 6.49
C SER A 23 9.74 7.19 6.77
N LEU A 24 9.83 6.52 7.91
CA LEU A 24 8.88 5.48 8.29
C LEU A 24 7.44 6.03 8.37
N GLU A 25 7.28 7.27 8.82
CA GLU A 25 5.98 7.93 8.88
C GLU A 25 5.38 8.13 7.48
N LEU A 26 6.18 8.56 6.50
CA LEU A 26 5.72 8.69 5.12
C LEU A 26 5.35 7.33 4.50
N ARG A 27 6.16 6.29 4.74
CA ARG A 27 5.86 4.92 4.30
C ARG A 27 4.56 4.39 4.90
N ARG A 28 4.31 4.64 6.20
CA ARG A 28 3.06 4.28 6.88
C ARG A 28 1.85 5.07 6.35
N ALA A 29 2.02 6.36 6.08
CA ALA A 29 0.99 7.20 5.50
C ALA A 29 0.60 6.70 4.09
N ALA A 30 1.59 6.36 3.25
CA ALA A 30 1.37 5.75 1.94
C ALA A 30 0.69 4.38 2.03
N TYR A 31 1.14 3.50 2.94
CA TYR A 31 0.49 2.21 3.19
C TYR A 31 -0.99 2.37 3.57
N ARG A 32 -1.31 3.29 4.46
CA ARG A 32 -2.69 3.59 4.88
C ARG A 32 -3.47 4.36 3.82
N ASN A 33 -2.79 4.93 2.83
CA ASN A 33 -3.32 5.93 1.92
C ASN A 33 -4.05 7.07 2.66
N ALA A 34 -3.41 7.60 3.71
CA ALA A 34 -4.00 8.59 4.59
C ALA A 34 -2.92 9.47 5.23
N GLY A 35 -3.24 10.76 5.46
CA GLY A 35 -2.33 11.72 6.09
C GLY A 35 -1.16 12.14 5.19
N LEU A 36 -1.39 12.18 3.87
CA LEU A 36 -0.43 12.66 2.88
C LEU A 36 -0.86 14.03 2.36
N ASP A 37 0.13 14.89 2.14
CA ASP A 37 -0.07 16.19 1.48
C ASP A 37 0.07 16.08 -0.04
N GLU A 38 -0.46 17.06 -0.77
CA GLU A 38 -0.22 17.15 -2.21
C GLU A 38 1.24 17.54 -2.52
N PRO A 39 1.82 17.03 -3.62
CA PRO A 39 1.23 16.19 -4.66
C PRO A 39 1.31 14.68 -4.37
N ILE A 40 1.91 14.29 -3.24
CA ILE A 40 2.17 12.89 -2.88
C ILE A 40 0.85 12.13 -2.76
N LYS A 41 -0.15 12.76 -2.13
CA LYS A 41 -1.50 12.19 -2.00
C LYS A 41 -2.08 11.76 -3.35
N THR A 42 -2.02 12.62 -4.37
CA THR A 42 -2.53 12.30 -5.70
C THR A 42 -1.83 11.08 -6.31
N LEU A 43 -0.50 11.00 -6.22
CA LEU A 43 0.27 9.85 -6.71
C LEU A 43 -0.13 8.56 -5.97
N ILE A 44 -0.18 8.60 -4.64
CA ILE A 44 -0.51 7.42 -3.82
C ILE A 44 -1.96 6.97 -4.04
N ASP A 45 -2.92 7.89 -4.14
CA ASP A 45 -4.32 7.57 -4.49
C ASP A 45 -4.41 6.88 -5.85
N LYS A 46 -3.62 7.36 -6.83
CA LYS A 46 -3.58 6.78 -8.17
C LYS A 46 -2.97 5.38 -8.16
N VAL A 47 -1.83 5.19 -7.51
CA VAL A 47 -1.23 3.86 -7.30
C VAL A 47 -2.23 2.92 -6.62
N ALA A 48 -2.94 3.42 -5.63
CA ALA A 48 -3.85 2.65 -4.82
C ALA A 48 -5.09 2.16 -5.58
N LEU A 49 -5.72 3.06 -6.34
CA LEU A 49 -7.07 2.84 -6.87
C LEU A 49 -7.10 2.72 -8.40
N ARG A 50 -6.05 3.19 -9.09
CA ARG A 50 -6.00 3.36 -10.55
C ARG A 50 -4.58 3.18 -11.07
N SER A 51 -3.88 2.13 -10.60
CA SER A 51 -2.46 1.91 -10.89
C SER A 51 -2.13 1.88 -12.38
N TYR A 52 -3.06 1.41 -13.22
CA TYR A 52 -2.97 1.42 -14.68
C TYR A 52 -2.81 2.82 -15.31
N GLY A 53 -3.15 3.87 -14.57
CA GLY A 53 -3.08 5.26 -15.03
C GLY A 53 -1.81 5.98 -14.60
N VAL A 54 -0.96 5.38 -13.75
CA VAL A 54 0.28 6.02 -13.27
C VAL A 54 1.22 6.25 -14.45
N ALA A 55 1.75 7.46 -14.56
CA ALA A 55 2.61 7.92 -15.64
C ALA A 55 3.82 8.67 -15.08
N ASP A 56 4.83 8.88 -15.92
CA ASP A 56 6.08 9.56 -15.55
C ASP A 56 5.83 10.97 -14.98
N ALA A 57 4.81 11.67 -15.47
CA ALA A 57 4.42 12.98 -14.96
C ALA A 57 4.00 12.96 -13.48
N ASP A 58 3.41 11.87 -12.98
CA ASP A 58 3.05 11.74 -11.57
C ASP A 58 4.32 11.60 -10.70
N VAL A 59 5.33 10.88 -11.20
CA VAL A 59 6.64 10.73 -10.55
C VAL A 59 7.40 12.05 -10.54
N ASP A 60 7.45 12.75 -11.67
CA ASP A 60 8.10 14.05 -11.78
C ASP A 60 7.46 15.08 -10.84
N THR A 61 6.13 15.06 -10.69
CA THR A 61 5.42 15.94 -9.74
C THR A 61 5.82 15.64 -8.29
N ALA A 62 6.00 14.36 -7.92
CA ALA A 62 6.49 13.98 -6.59
C ALA A 62 7.97 14.37 -6.39
N ARG A 63 8.79 14.41 -7.44
CA ARG A 63 10.19 14.89 -7.35
C ARG A 63 10.28 16.40 -7.12
N VAL A 64 9.32 17.18 -7.61
CA VAL A 64 9.28 18.65 -7.41
C VAL A 64 9.21 19.02 -5.92
N VAL A 65 8.60 18.17 -5.08
CA VAL A 65 8.56 18.37 -3.61
C VAL A 65 9.78 17.83 -2.86
N GLY A 66 10.84 17.46 -3.58
CA GLY A 66 12.14 17.13 -3.01
C GLY A 66 12.31 15.67 -2.60
N LEU A 67 11.39 14.78 -2.97
CA LEU A 67 11.58 13.33 -2.80
C LEU A 67 12.60 12.79 -3.81
N SER A 68 13.49 11.93 -3.35
CA SER A 68 14.35 11.14 -4.24
C SER A 68 13.55 10.05 -4.97
N GLU A 69 14.11 9.53 -6.06
CA GLU A 69 13.49 8.42 -6.80
C GLU A 69 13.34 7.17 -5.94
N ASP A 70 14.33 6.85 -5.11
CA ASP A 70 14.25 5.75 -4.13
C ASP A 70 13.12 5.97 -3.12
N GLN A 71 12.95 7.20 -2.63
CA GLN A 71 11.86 7.53 -1.71
C GLN A 71 10.49 7.37 -2.38
N ILE A 72 10.36 7.81 -3.64
CA ILE A 72 9.14 7.66 -4.42
C ILE A 72 8.83 6.17 -4.65
N PHE A 73 9.84 5.39 -5.05
CA PHE A 73 9.70 3.94 -5.22
C PHE A 73 9.20 3.28 -3.94
N GLU A 74 9.81 3.59 -2.78
CA GLU A 74 9.42 3.01 -1.49
C GLU A 74 7.97 3.33 -1.12
N ILE A 75 7.52 4.57 -1.29
CA ILE A 75 6.13 4.94 -0.94
C ILE A 75 5.11 4.36 -1.92
N VAL A 76 5.47 4.21 -3.20
CA VAL A 76 4.64 3.53 -4.21
C VAL A 76 4.45 2.06 -3.85
N VAL A 77 5.54 1.37 -3.47
CA VAL A 77 5.48 -0.02 -3.00
C VAL A 77 4.61 -0.13 -1.75
N CYS A 78 4.80 0.75 -0.76
CA CYS A 78 3.99 0.77 0.46
C CYS A 78 2.50 0.94 0.15
N ALA A 79 2.16 1.85 -0.76
CA ALA A 79 0.78 2.11 -1.18
C ALA A 79 0.13 0.91 -1.86
N ALA A 80 0.83 0.28 -2.81
CA ALA A 80 0.35 -0.91 -3.51
C ALA A 80 0.13 -2.08 -2.54
N VAL A 81 1.10 -2.35 -1.65
CA VAL A 81 0.98 -3.41 -0.63
C VAL A 81 -0.15 -3.11 0.35
N GLY A 82 -0.31 -1.84 0.75
CA GLY A 82 -1.40 -1.40 1.62
C GLY A 82 -2.78 -1.67 1.02
N GLN A 83 -2.98 -1.33 -0.26
CA GLN A 83 -4.25 -1.63 -0.93
C GLN A 83 -4.46 -3.12 -1.16
N ALA A 84 -3.43 -3.86 -1.56
CA ALA A 84 -3.52 -5.31 -1.70
C ALA A 84 -3.91 -5.98 -0.37
N THR A 85 -3.34 -5.51 0.74
CA THR A 85 -3.67 -6.01 2.08
C THR A 85 -5.13 -5.72 2.45
N ARG A 86 -5.62 -4.50 2.21
CA ARG A 86 -7.03 -4.16 2.45
C ARG A 86 -7.98 -5.04 1.63
N GLN A 87 -7.67 -5.24 0.35
CA GLN A 87 -8.49 -6.11 -0.53
C GLN A 87 -8.48 -7.55 -0.04
N TYR A 88 -7.31 -8.07 0.34
CA TYR A 88 -7.16 -9.43 0.88
C TYR A 88 -7.99 -9.63 2.16
N THR A 89 -7.84 -8.74 3.15
CA THR A 89 -8.60 -8.83 4.41
C THR A 89 -10.10 -8.72 4.17
N SER A 90 -10.55 -7.77 3.33
CA SER A 90 -11.97 -7.60 3.01
C SER A 90 -12.55 -8.84 2.32
N ALA A 91 -11.77 -9.49 1.45
CA ALA A 91 -12.19 -10.72 0.79
C ALA A 91 -12.32 -11.89 1.77
N LEU A 92 -11.40 -12.04 2.72
CA LEU A 92 -11.50 -13.05 3.77
C LEU A 92 -12.72 -12.85 4.67
N GLU A 93 -13.00 -11.60 5.07
CA GLU A 93 -14.19 -11.26 5.86
C GLU A 93 -15.48 -11.59 5.11
N ALA A 94 -15.55 -11.25 3.81
CA ALA A 94 -16.70 -11.58 2.97
C ALA A 94 -16.89 -13.10 2.82
N LEU A 95 -15.81 -13.87 2.69
CA LEU A 95 -15.87 -15.33 2.65
C LEU A 95 -16.37 -15.92 3.97
N ALA A 96 -15.87 -15.43 5.11
CA ALA A 96 -16.30 -15.87 6.43
C ALA A 96 -17.81 -15.65 6.63
N GLY A 97 -18.30 -14.44 6.36
CA GLY A 97 -19.73 -14.13 6.47
C GLY A 97 -20.59 -15.01 5.57
N ALA A 98 -20.18 -15.24 4.32
CA ALA A 98 -20.90 -16.11 3.40
C ALA A 98 -20.93 -17.60 3.83
N THR A 99 -19.91 -18.07 4.58
CA THR A 99 -19.90 -19.43 5.13
C THR A 99 -20.75 -19.58 6.38
N GLU A 100 -20.85 -18.54 7.21
CA GLU A 100 -21.70 -18.51 8.41
C GLU A 100 -23.19 -18.48 8.04
N ASP A 101 -23.56 -17.66 7.05
CA ASP A 101 -24.93 -17.57 6.52
C ASP A 101 -25.41 -18.90 5.91
N ARG A 102 -24.51 -19.67 5.32
CA ARG A 102 -24.83 -20.99 4.74
C ARG A 102 -25.01 -22.08 5.79
N GLY A 103 -24.45 -21.92 6.99
CA GLY A 103 -24.64 -22.85 8.11
C GLY A 103 -25.90 -22.58 8.94
N THR A 104 -26.56 -21.45 8.71
CA THR A 104 -27.80 -21.03 9.37
C THR A 104 -29.06 -21.15 8.49
N GLN A 105 -28.89 -21.56 7.22
CA GLN A 105 -29.96 -22.05 6.33
C GLN A 105 -30.05 -23.58 6.36
#